data_AF-A0A1H2M8P3-F1
#
_entry.id   AF-A0A1H2M8P3-F1
#
_cell.length_a   1.000
_cell.length_b   1.000
_cell.length_c   1.000
_cell.angle_alpha   90.00
_cell.angle_beta   90.00
_cell.angle_gamma   90.00
#
_symmetry.space_group_name_H-M   'P 1'
#
loop_
_entity.id
_entity.type
_entity.pdbx_description
1 polymer ?
#
loop_
_entity_poly.entity_id
_entity_poly.type
_entity_poly.pdbx_seq_one_letter_code
_entity_poly.pdbx_strand_id
1 'polypeptide(L)'
;MAAPSRAADPSGTARRSEISDPSGERHKHVHHGQTLAAWVGSLTAMVAVVIGGFGVVFQNWVVFGVGVALMAIAGIAALVLQKTGHGAY
;
A
#
# COMPACT_ATOMS: atom_id res chain seq x y z
N MET A 1 -38.66 -12.17 34.66
CA MET A 1 -37.22 -12.33 34.34
C MET A 1 -36.83 -11.09 33.53
N ALA A 2 -36.28 -10.07 34.19
CA ALA A 2 -35.96 -8.77 33.57
C ALA A 2 -34.46 -8.73 33.25
N ALA A 3 -34.11 -8.26 32.05
CA ALA A 3 -32.71 -8.09 31.62
C ALA A 3 -32.04 -6.94 32.40
N PRO A 4 -30.75 -7.05 32.77
CA PRO A 4 -30.04 -5.95 33.41
C PRO A 4 -29.85 -4.79 32.41
N SER A 5 -30.32 -3.62 32.82
CA SER A 5 -30.09 -2.33 32.17
C SER A 5 -28.59 -2.11 31.99
N ARG A 6 -28.15 -1.93 30.73
CA ARG A 6 -26.79 -1.55 30.34
C ARG A 6 -26.42 -0.25 31.06
N ALA A 7 -25.62 -0.37 32.11
CA ALA A 7 -25.05 0.76 32.83
C ALA A 7 -24.31 1.66 31.83
N ALA A 8 -24.64 2.95 31.87
CA ALA A 8 -23.92 3.98 31.14
C ALA A 8 -22.45 3.94 31.57
N ASP A 9 -21.54 3.73 30.62
CA ASP A 9 -20.10 3.77 30.82
C ASP A 9 -19.68 5.18 31.29
N PRO A 10 -19.15 5.35 32.52
CA PRO A 10 -18.78 6.64 33.07
C PRO A 10 -17.44 7.18 32.56
N SER A 11 -16.73 6.42 31.70
CA SER A 11 -15.36 6.76 31.30
C SER A 11 -15.25 8.00 30.41
N GLY A 12 -16.37 8.57 29.93
CA GLY A 12 -16.38 9.79 29.10
C GLY A 12 -15.65 9.63 27.76
N THR A 13 -15.18 8.42 27.45
CA THR A 13 -14.39 8.10 26.26
C THR A 13 -15.22 8.21 24.99
N ALA A 14 -16.46 7.70 25.02
CA ALA A 14 -17.41 7.78 23.91
C ALA A 14 -17.76 9.23 23.51
N ARG A 15 -17.85 10.15 24.48
CA ARG A 15 -18.14 11.57 24.23
C ARG A 15 -16.92 12.34 23.73
N ARG A 16 -15.70 11.88 24.07
CA ARG A 16 -14.45 12.50 23.63
C ARG A 16 -14.11 12.16 22.18
N SER A 17 -14.49 10.98 21.69
CA SER A 17 -14.34 10.64 20.26
C SER A 17 -15.24 11.48 19.34
N GLU A 18 -16.42 11.89 19.78
CA GLU A 18 -17.32 12.77 19.00
C GLU A 18 -16.81 14.20 18.90
N ILE A 19 -16.03 14.68 19.87
CA ILE A 19 -15.60 16.09 19.91
C ILE A 19 -14.36 16.38 19.04
N SER A 20 -13.69 15.33 18.56
CA SER A 20 -12.40 15.43 17.87
C SER A 20 -12.52 15.47 16.33
N ASP A 21 -13.74 15.35 15.78
CA ASP A 21 -13.95 15.37 14.33
C ASP A 21 -15.15 16.26 13.95
N PRO A 22 -14.95 17.56 13.71
CA PRO A 22 -16.01 18.47 13.31
C PRO A 22 -16.49 18.25 11.86
N SER A 23 -15.83 17.38 11.11
CA SER A 23 -16.15 17.01 9.74
C SER A 23 -16.46 15.53 9.68
N GLY A 24 -17.74 15.13 9.67
CA GLY A 24 -18.17 13.72 9.57
C GLY A 24 -17.72 12.95 8.29
N GLU A 25 -16.65 13.39 7.63
CA GLU A 25 -15.93 12.65 6.62
C GLU A 25 -15.14 11.53 7.29
N ARG A 26 -15.60 10.28 7.10
CA ARG A 26 -14.74 9.12 7.31
C ARG A 26 -13.53 9.28 6.40
N HIS A 27 -12.44 9.84 6.93
CA HIS A 27 -11.13 9.85 6.30
C HIS A 27 -10.76 8.38 6.07
N LYS A 28 -11.00 7.89 4.85
CA LYS A 28 -10.71 6.52 4.45
C LYS A 28 -9.21 6.37 4.63
N HIS A 29 -8.79 5.67 5.67
CA HIS A 29 -7.38 5.44 5.94
C HIS A 29 -6.82 4.64 4.76
N VAL A 30 -6.15 5.32 3.85
CA VAL A 30 -5.52 4.70 2.69
C VAL A 30 -4.23 4.06 3.20
N HIS A 31 -4.28 2.74 3.40
CA HIS A 31 -3.09 1.98 3.73
C HIS A 31 -2.20 1.85 2.49
N HIS A 32 -1.25 2.77 2.33
CA HIS A 32 -0.31 2.83 1.20
C HIS A 32 0.54 1.54 1.02
N GLY A 33 0.57 0.65 2.02
CA GLY A 33 1.24 -0.66 1.97
C GLY A 33 0.34 -1.88 1.79
N GLN A 34 -0.99 -1.73 1.66
CA GLN A 34 -1.93 -2.84 1.50
C GLN A 34 -2.50 -3.01 0.08
N THR A 35 -2.09 -2.15 -0.84
CA THR A 35 -2.63 -2.18 -2.21
C THR A 35 -1.85 -3.19 -3.06
N LEU A 36 -2.57 -3.92 -3.92
CA LEU A 36 -1.95 -4.90 -4.82
C LEU A 36 -0.95 -4.21 -5.76
N ALA A 37 -1.25 -2.96 -6.18
CA ALA A 37 -0.35 -2.15 -7.00
C ALA A 37 1.02 -1.93 -6.32
N ALA A 38 1.01 -1.60 -5.03
CA ALA A 38 2.24 -1.37 -4.26
C ALA A 38 3.06 -2.65 -4.12
N TRP A 39 2.42 -3.79 -3.82
CA TRP A 39 3.10 -5.08 -3.69
C TRP A 39 3.69 -5.57 -5.01
N VAL A 40 2.89 -5.60 -6.08
CA VAL A 40 3.34 -6.07 -7.39
C VAL A 40 4.44 -5.16 -7.94
N GLY A 41 4.27 -3.85 -7.85
CA GLY A 41 5.26 -2.88 -8.31
C GLY A 41 6.59 -3.01 -7.55
N SER A 42 6.55 -3.03 -6.23
CA SER A 42 7.76 -3.08 -5.40
C SER A 42 8.53 -4.40 -5.50
N LEU A 43 7.83 -5.55 -5.50
CA LEU A 43 8.49 -6.85 -5.66
C LEU A 43 9.14 -6.99 -7.04
N THR A 44 8.44 -6.56 -8.09
CA THR A 44 9.00 -6.62 -9.45
C THR A 44 10.20 -5.68 -9.59
N ALA A 45 10.11 -4.47 -9.02
CA ALA A 45 11.23 -3.52 -9.00
C ALA A 45 12.43 -4.07 -8.23
N MET A 46 12.21 -4.71 -7.07
CA MET A 46 13.27 -5.35 -6.29
C MET A 46 14.00 -6.42 -7.12
N VAL A 47 13.27 -7.32 -7.78
CA VAL A 47 13.85 -8.35 -8.65
C VAL A 47 14.65 -7.72 -9.80
N ALA A 48 14.12 -6.68 -10.43
CA ALA A 48 14.81 -5.95 -11.48
C ALA A 48 16.15 -5.36 -11.02
N VAL A 49 16.19 -4.76 -9.82
CA VAL A 49 17.44 -4.24 -9.23
C VAL A 49 18.44 -5.37 -8.97
N VAL A 50 18.00 -6.51 -8.43
CA VAL A 50 18.89 -7.64 -8.15
C VAL A 50 19.51 -8.17 -9.46
N ILE A 51 18.71 -8.39 -10.50
CA ILE A 51 19.18 -8.85 -11.81
C ILE A 51 20.12 -7.80 -12.45
N GLY A 52 19.73 -6.53 -12.43
CA GLY A 52 20.56 -5.43 -12.94
C GLY A 52 21.89 -5.32 -12.20
N GLY A 53 21.87 -5.45 -10.88
CA GLY A 53 23.06 -5.46 -10.03
C GLY A 53 24.02 -6.59 -10.39
N PHE A 54 23.52 -7.80 -10.61
CA PHE A 54 24.34 -8.91 -11.13
C PHE A 54 24.93 -8.59 -12.51
N GLY A 55 24.17 -7.97 -13.40
CA GLY A 55 24.67 -7.52 -14.70
C GLY A 55 25.86 -6.57 -14.57
N VAL A 56 25.81 -5.62 -13.63
CA VAL A 56 26.92 -4.69 -13.36
C VAL A 56 28.12 -5.41 -12.75
N VAL A 57 27.92 -6.22 -11.70
CA VAL A 57 29.01 -6.91 -10.98
C VAL A 57 29.80 -7.83 -11.89
N PHE A 58 29.13 -8.53 -12.81
CA PHE A 58 29.77 -9.45 -13.74
C PHE A 58 30.11 -8.82 -15.10
N GLN A 59 29.99 -7.49 -15.25
CA GLN A 59 30.20 -6.78 -16.52
C GLN A 59 29.40 -7.37 -17.70
N ASN A 60 28.23 -7.95 -17.42
CA ASN A 60 27.36 -8.52 -18.43
C ASN A 60 26.27 -7.51 -18.81
N TRP A 61 26.52 -6.79 -19.90
CA TRP A 61 25.62 -5.76 -20.42
C TRP A 61 24.27 -6.28 -20.87
N VAL A 62 24.18 -7.56 -21.30
CA VAL A 62 22.90 -8.18 -21.67
C VAL A 62 22.03 -8.38 -20.42
N VAL A 63 22.59 -8.96 -19.36
CA VAL A 63 21.88 -9.16 -18.08
C VAL A 63 21.48 -7.82 -17.46
N PHE A 64 22.35 -6.81 -17.53
CA PHE A 64 22.00 -5.46 -17.11
C PHE A 64 20.82 -4.89 -17.91
N GLY A 65 20.82 -5.04 -19.25
CA GLY A 65 19.72 -4.62 -20.11
C GLY A 65 18.39 -5.31 -19.75
N VAL A 66 18.42 -6.60 -19.40
CA VAL A 66 17.24 -7.33 -18.90
C VAL A 66 16.73 -6.73 -17.58
N GLY A 67 17.63 -6.41 -16.65
CA GLY A 67 17.25 -5.73 -15.39
C GLY A 67 16.57 -4.38 -15.63
N VAL A 68 17.12 -3.56 -16.54
CA VAL A 68 16.52 -2.26 -16.90
C VAL A 68 15.13 -2.44 -17.53
N ALA A 69 14.96 -3.40 -18.44
CA ALA A 69 13.67 -3.70 -19.05
C ALA A 69 12.64 -4.14 -18.01
N LEU A 70 13.02 -5.00 -17.06
CA LEU A 70 12.15 -5.43 -15.96
C LEU A 70 11.75 -4.27 -15.05
N MET A 71 12.65 -3.32 -14.79
CA MET A 71 12.33 -2.13 -14.01
C MET A 71 11.26 -1.27 -14.71
N ALA A 72 11.38 -1.08 -16.03
CA ALA A 72 10.35 -0.38 -16.80
C ALA A 72 8.99 -1.10 -16.72
N ILE A 73 8.99 -2.44 -16.83
CA ILE A 73 7.77 -3.25 -16.70
C ILE A 73 7.16 -3.10 -15.30
N ALA A 74 7.96 -3.08 -14.24
CA ALA A 74 7.48 -2.88 -12.88
C ALA A 74 6.71 -1.55 -12.72
N GLY A 75 7.27 -0.46 -13.27
CA GLY A 75 6.62 0.84 -13.26
C GLY A 75 5.30 0.84 -14.05
N ILE A 76 5.30 0.26 -15.25
CA ILE A 76 4.08 0.16 -16.08
C ILE A 76 3.00 -0.67 -15.37
N ALA A 77 3.35 -1.83 -14.83
CA ALA A 77 2.42 -2.70 -14.12
C ALA A 77 1.80 -2.00 -12.90
N ALA A 78 2.60 -1.27 -12.11
CA ALA A 78 2.12 -0.50 -10.98
C ALA A 78 1.12 0.59 -11.41
N LEU A 79 1.44 1.35 -12.48
CA LEU A 79 0.54 2.37 -13.03
C LEU A 79 -0.77 1.77 -13.55
N VAL A 80 -0.71 0.62 -14.23
CA VAL A 80 -1.90 -0.08 -14.73
C VAL A 80 -2.78 -0.56 -13.57
N LEU A 81 -2.19 -1.13 -12.52
CA LEU A 81 -2.94 -1.56 -11.34
C LEU A 81 -3.56 -0.37 -10.59
N GLN A 82 -2.85 0.75 -10.47
CA GLN A 82 -3.42 1.97 -9.90
C GLN A 82 -4.64 2.45 -10.70
N LYS A 83 -4.52 2.49 -12.03
CA LYS A 83 -5.62 2.92 -12.92
C LYS A 83 -6.83 1.99 -12.92
N THR A 84 -6.64 0.70 -12.65
CA THR A 84 -7.74 -0.28 -12.55
C THR A 84 -8.33 -0.38 -11.14
N GLY A 85 -7.93 0.50 -10.21
CA GLY A 85 -8.50 0.55 -8.87
C GLY A 85 -7.86 -0.40 -7.85
N HIS A 86 -6.73 -1.01 -8.20
CA HIS A 86 -5.93 -1.85 -7.30
C HIS A 86 -4.85 -1.06 -6.55
N GLY A 87 -4.88 0.27 -6.66
CA GLY A 87 -3.99 1.21 -5.97
C GLY A 87 -4.70 2.03 -4.89
N ALA A 88 -3.90 2.80 -4.18
CA ALA A 88 -4.38 3.82 -3.25
C ALA A 88 -4.92 4.99 -4.08
N TYR A 89 -6.22 5.28 -3.94
CA TYR A 89 -6.88 6.44 -4.54
C TYR A 89 -6.58 7.70 -3.72
#